data_AF-A0A939EEM6-F1
#
_entry.id   AF-A0A939EEM6-F1
#
_cell.length_a   1.000
_cell.length_b   1.000
_cell.length_c   1.000
_cell.angle_alpha   90.00
_cell.angle_beta   90.00
_cell.angle_gamma   90.00
#
_symmetry.space_group_name_H-M   'P 1'
#
loop_
_entity.id
_entity.type
_entity.pdbx_description
1 polymer ?
#
loop_
_entity_poly.entity_id
_entity_poly.type
_entity_poly.pdbx_seq_one_letter_code
_entity_poly.pdbx_strand_id
1 'polypeptide(L)'
;MKRLFFWLRELHARHEMWSLKPAIRFPLIAMLFIGAWILVWWFVICIPFSIIFLLLAQVDLGFALILFFIPSVFLMVPLFIYLWAYYRMAVGLFFGDGEAAERRYAELLERFPETRVKPGL
;
A
#
# COMPACT_ATOMS: atom_id res chain seq x y z
N MET A 1 5.06 20.10 9.85
CA MET A 1 4.18 19.13 9.15
C MET A 1 4.68 18.74 7.76
N LYS A 2 5.08 19.65 6.87
CA LYS A 2 5.56 19.32 5.50
C LYS A 2 6.73 18.31 5.46
N ARG A 3 7.66 18.40 6.42
CA ARG A 3 8.81 17.49 6.55
C ARG A 3 8.42 16.04 6.91
N LEU A 4 7.40 15.87 7.75
CA LEU A 4 6.89 14.55 8.15
C LEU A 4 6.19 13.85 6.98
N PHE A 5 5.37 14.60 6.23
CA PHE A 5 4.71 14.09 5.02
C PHE A 5 5.71 13.71 3.92
N PHE A 6 6.77 14.50 3.74
CA PHE A 6 7.85 14.18 2.82
C PHE A 6 8.56 12.88 3.23
N TRP A 7 8.88 12.73 4.52
CA TRP A 7 9.52 11.55 5.06
C TRP A 7 8.67 10.28 4.94
N LEU A 8 7.37 10.37 5.25
CA LEU A 8 6.41 9.28 5.06
C LEU A 8 6.29 8.86 3.59
N ARG A 9 6.27 9.84 2.68
CA ARG A 9 6.20 9.59 1.24
C ARG A 9 7.47 8.93 0.72
N GLU A 10 8.62 9.33 1.23
CA GLU A 10 9.90 8.72 0.88
C GLU A 10 10.04 7.31 1.43
N LEU A 11 9.59 7.07 2.68
CA LEU A 11 9.56 5.73 3.26
C LEU A 11 8.66 4.78 2.46
N HIS A 12 7.49 5.28 2.04
CA HIS A 12 6.58 4.55 1.17
C HIS A 12 7.25 4.21 -0.17
N ALA A 13 7.87 5.18 -0.84
CA ALA A 13 8.55 4.96 -2.11
C ALA A 13 9.72 3.97 -2.00
N ARG A 14 10.52 4.05 -0.92
CA ARG A 14 11.59 3.09 -0.64
C ARG A 14 11.05 1.67 -0.48
N HIS A 15 9.98 1.50 0.28
CA HIS A 15 9.33 0.19 0.43
C HIS A 15 8.73 -0.33 -0.88
N GLU A 16 8.10 0.54 -1.66
CA GLU A 16 7.54 0.23 -2.97
C GLU A 16 8.64 -0.31 -3.91
N MET A 17 9.77 0.39 -4.01
CA MET A 17 10.95 -0.06 -4.77
C MET A 17 11.56 -1.37 -4.24
N TRP A 18 11.59 -1.56 -2.92
CA TRP A 18 12.09 -2.79 -2.30
C TRP A 18 11.20 -3.99 -2.59
N SER A 19 9.89 -3.79 -2.78
CA SER A 19 8.94 -4.83 -3.18
C SER A 19 8.93 -5.10 -4.68
N LEU A 20 9.11 -4.06 -5.50
CA LEU A 20 9.11 -4.15 -6.98
C LEU A 20 10.39 -4.82 -7.52
N LYS A 21 11.55 -4.54 -6.94
CA LYS A 21 12.83 -5.13 -7.38
C LYS A 21 12.83 -6.68 -7.36
N PRO A 22 12.40 -7.36 -6.27
CA PRO A 22 12.22 -8.80 -6.28
C PRO A 22 10.99 -9.22 -7.09
N ALA A 23 9.97 -8.37 -7.27
CA ALA A 23 8.80 -8.68 -8.11
C ALA A 23 9.12 -8.91 -9.57
N ILE A 24 9.98 -8.05 -10.13
CA ILE A 24 10.44 -8.17 -11.51
C ILE A 24 11.20 -9.50 -11.70
N ARG A 25 11.89 -9.98 -10.66
CA ARG A 25 12.69 -11.21 -10.71
C ARG A 25 11.91 -12.47 -10.32
N PHE A 26 10.92 -12.35 -9.44
CA PHE A 26 10.13 -13.43 -8.86
C PHE A 26 8.67 -12.98 -8.65
N PRO A 27 7.83 -13.03 -9.71
CA PRO A 27 6.48 -12.46 -9.68
C PRO A 27 5.55 -13.12 -8.66
N LEU A 28 5.66 -14.45 -8.49
CA LEU A 28 4.94 -15.23 -7.47
C LEU A 28 5.21 -14.73 -6.05
N ILE A 29 6.49 -14.49 -5.75
CA ILE A 29 6.93 -14.10 -4.41
C ILE A 29 6.47 -12.66 -4.12
N ALA A 30 6.55 -11.78 -5.10
CA ALA A 30 6.09 -10.41 -4.91
C ALA A 30 4.58 -10.27 -4.73
N MET A 31 3.78 -11.10 -5.39
CA MET A 31 2.33 -11.10 -5.14
C MET A 31 2.02 -11.44 -3.67
N LEU A 32 2.76 -12.39 -3.08
CA LEU A 32 2.68 -12.71 -1.65
C LEU A 32 3.17 -11.56 -0.75
N PHE A 33 4.30 -10.93 -1.08
CA PHE A 33 4.83 -9.81 -0.29
C PHE A 33 3.94 -8.57 -0.36
N ILE A 34 3.42 -8.24 -1.54
CA ILE A 34 2.45 -7.16 -1.73
C ILE A 34 1.20 -7.48 -0.90
N GLY A 35 0.64 -8.69 -1.06
CA GLY A 35 -0.48 -9.22 -0.28
C GLY A 35 -0.32 -9.05 1.24
N ALA A 36 0.81 -9.53 1.76
CA ALA A 36 1.15 -9.44 3.17
C ALA A 36 1.31 -7.99 3.65
N TRP A 37 1.92 -7.14 2.83
CA TRP A 37 2.09 -5.71 3.14
C TRP A 37 0.75 -5.01 3.31
N ILE A 38 -0.21 -5.27 2.42
CA ILE A 38 -1.55 -4.71 2.50
C ILE A 38 -2.26 -5.16 3.76
N LEU A 39 -2.18 -6.45 4.09
CA LEU A 39 -2.78 -7.01 5.31
C LEU A 39 -2.22 -6.31 6.54
N VAL A 40 -0.91 -6.13 6.63
CA VAL A 40 -0.28 -5.43 7.76
C VAL A 40 -0.81 -4.00 7.88
N TRP A 41 -0.81 -3.22 6.79
CA TRP A 41 -1.31 -1.83 6.83
C TRP A 41 -2.81 -1.76 7.10
N TRP A 42 -3.57 -2.71 6.58
CA TRP A 42 -4.99 -2.87 6.86
C TRP A 42 -5.24 -3.07 8.36
N PHE A 43 -4.50 -3.97 9.01
CA PHE A 43 -4.60 -4.18 10.46
C PHE A 43 -4.18 -2.95 11.25
N VAL A 44 -3.07 -2.29 10.89
CA VAL A 44 -2.60 -1.07 11.58
C VAL A 44 -3.66 0.04 11.54
N ILE A 45 -4.38 0.19 10.43
CA ILE A 45 -5.46 1.16 10.30
C ILE A 45 -6.74 0.67 10.98
N CYS A 46 -7.12 -0.59 10.81
CA CYS A 46 -8.38 -1.10 11.33
C CYS A 46 -8.40 -1.21 12.86
N ILE A 47 -7.30 -1.60 13.51
CA ILE A 47 -7.25 -1.79 14.98
C ILE A 47 -7.75 -0.55 15.77
N PRO A 48 -7.21 0.67 15.58
CA PRO A 48 -7.69 1.84 16.33
C PRO A 48 -9.14 2.19 15.99
N PHE A 49 -9.54 2.00 14.74
CA PHE A 49 -10.91 2.19 14.30
C PHE A 49 -11.87 1.21 14.99
N SER A 50 -11.54 -0.08 15.04
CA SER A 50 -12.35 -1.12 15.71
C SER A 50 -12.58 -0.81 17.19
N ILE A 51 -11.59 -0.27 17.88
CA ILE A 51 -11.72 0.12 19.30
C ILE A 51 -12.72 1.27 19.45
N ILE A 52 -12.61 2.30 18.60
CA ILE A 52 -13.55 3.44 18.59
C ILE A 52 -14.97 2.97 18.27
N PHE A 53 -15.12 2.06 17.29
CA PHE A 53 -16.41 1.47 16.95
C PHE A 53 -17.04 0.73 18.13
N LEU A 54 -16.28 -0.13 18.81
CA LEU A 54 -16.79 -0.88 19.96
C LEU A 54 -17.25 0.04 21.09
N LEU A 55 -16.54 1.15 21.33
CA LEU A 55 -16.94 2.15 22.33
C LEU A 55 -18.23 2.89 21.93
N LEU A 56 -18.35 3.32 20.67
CA LEU A 56 -19.56 4.00 20.18
C LEU A 56 -20.76 3.05 20.07
N ALA A 57 -20.54 1.78 19.72
CA ALA A 57 -21.58 0.78 19.58
C ALA A 57 -22.29 0.45 20.90
N GLN A 58 -21.65 0.71 22.05
CA GLN A 58 -22.31 0.61 23.36
C GLN A 58 -23.30 1.75 23.63
N VAL A 59 -23.18 2.87 22.91
CA VAL A 59 -24.04 4.05 23.09
C VAL A 59 -25.15 4.08 22.05
N ASP A 60 -24.80 3.97 20.77
CA ASP A 60 -25.74 3.94 19.66
C ASP A 60 -25.12 3.20 18.47
N LEU A 61 -25.64 2.00 18.20
CA LEU A 61 -25.17 1.14 17.12
C LEU A 61 -25.38 1.77 15.74
N GLY A 62 -26.48 2.51 15.54
CA GLY A 62 -26.81 3.15 14.27
C GLY A 62 -25.85 4.28 13.95
N PHE A 63 -25.57 5.13 14.95
CA PHE A 63 -24.58 6.21 14.82
C PHE A 63 -23.17 5.65 14.62
N ALA A 64 -22.79 4.61 15.38
CA ALA A 64 -21.49 3.93 15.24
C ALA A 64 -21.29 3.38 13.82
N LEU A 65 -22.32 2.74 13.25
CA LEU A 65 -22.29 2.21 11.88
C LEU A 65 -22.07 3.29 10.83
N ILE A 66 -22.79 4.41 10.91
CA ILE A 66 -22.65 5.51 9.94
C ILE A 66 -21.24 6.11 10.01
N LEU A 67 -20.76 6.36 11.23
CA LEU A 67 -19.43 6.92 11.49
C LEU A 67 -18.30 5.99 11.08
N PHE A 68 -18.55 4.68 11.04
CA PHE A 68 -17.57 3.71 10.57
C PHE A 68 -17.62 3.53 9.06
N PHE A 69 -18.83 3.34 8.51
CA PHE A 69 -19.05 2.95 7.13
C PHE A 69 -18.56 4.03 6.16
N ILE A 70 -18.84 5.30 6.43
CA ILE A 70 -18.43 6.41 5.57
C ILE A 70 -16.91 6.48 5.43
N PRO A 71 -16.11 6.64 6.50
CA PRO A 71 -14.65 6.69 6.39
C PRO A 71 -14.06 5.36 5.91
N SER A 72 -14.64 4.21 6.28
CA SER A 72 -14.18 2.90 5.77
C SER A 72 -14.30 2.81 4.26
N VAL A 73 -15.42 3.23 3.66
CA VAL A 73 -15.58 3.24 2.19
C VAL A 73 -14.61 4.23 1.55
N PHE A 74 -14.48 5.44 2.10
CA PHE A 74 -13.55 6.44 1.60
C PHE A 74 -12.08 6.00 1.67
N LEU A 75 -11.71 5.12 2.61
CA LEU A 75 -10.38 4.50 2.70
C LEU A 75 -10.24 3.28 1.78
N MET A 76 -11.25 2.41 1.74
CA MET A 76 -11.22 1.15 1.00
C MET A 76 -11.20 1.36 -0.51
N VAL A 77 -11.96 2.31 -1.04
CA VAL A 77 -12.05 2.54 -2.50
C VAL A 77 -10.68 2.91 -3.12
N PRO A 78 -9.96 3.95 -2.65
CA PRO A 78 -8.66 4.28 -3.21
C PRO A 78 -7.63 3.18 -2.96
N LEU A 79 -7.70 2.49 -1.81
CA LEU A 79 -6.84 1.35 -1.52
C LEU A 79 -7.08 0.20 -2.51
N PHE A 80 -8.35 -0.11 -2.82
CA PHE A 80 -8.73 -1.14 -3.78
C PHE A 80 -8.27 -0.78 -5.20
N ILE A 81 -8.42 0.48 -5.62
CA ILE A 81 -7.92 0.94 -6.93
C ILE A 81 -6.40 0.80 -7.01
N TYR A 82 -5.69 1.21 -5.95
CA TYR A 82 -4.24 1.08 -5.86
C TYR A 82 -3.81 -0.39 -5.94
N LEU A 83 -4.48 -1.24 -5.17
CA LEU A 83 -4.29 -2.69 -5.16
C LEU A 83 -4.50 -3.34 -6.51
N TRP A 84 -5.57 -2.94 -7.19
CA TRP A 84 -5.92 -3.45 -8.49
C TRP A 84 -4.87 -3.10 -9.55
N ALA A 85 -4.23 -1.94 -9.44
CA ALA A 85 -3.10 -1.58 -10.30
C ALA A 85 -1.90 -2.52 -10.06
N TYR A 86 -1.56 -2.78 -8.80
CA TYR A 86 -0.50 -3.71 -8.41
C TYR A 86 -0.76 -5.15 -8.82
N TYR A 87 -2.00 -5.61 -8.65
CA TYR A 87 -2.44 -6.93 -9.08
C TYR A 87 -2.30 -7.10 -10.60
N ARG A 88 -2.71 -6.10 -11.38
CA ARG A 88 -2.55 -6.12 -12.84
C ARG A 88 -1.08 -6.16 -13.26
N MET A 89 -0.20 -5.43 -12.59
CA MET A 89 1.25 -5.51 -12.84
C MET A 89 1.80 -6.91 -12.53
N ALA A 90 1.41 -7.50 -11.40
CA ALA A 90 1.82 -8.86 -11.04
C ALA A 90 1.31 -9.89 -12.05
N VAL A 91 0.05 -9.80 -12.46
CA VAL A 91 -0.55 -10.66 -13.49
C VAL A 91 0.17 -10.50 -14.83
N GLY A 92 0.45 -9.28 -15.27
CA GLY A 92 1.25 -9.05 -16.49
C GLY A 92 2.62 -9.72 -16.41
N LEU A 93 3.30 -9.57 -15.28
CA LEU A 93 4.59 -10.21 -15.00
C LEU A 93 4.53 -11.75 -15.04
N PHE A 94 3.43 -12.35 -14.57
CA PHE A 94 3.19 -13.79 -14.70
C PHE A 94 3.03 -14.25 -16.15
N PHE A 95 2.42 -13.43 -17.00
CA PHE A 95 2.22 -13.72 -18.42
C PHE A 95 3.41 -13.28 -19.29
N GLY A 96 4.53 -12.83 -18.69
CA GLY A 96 5.74 -12.41 -19.39
C GLY A 96 5.72 -10.95 -19.86
N ASP A 97 4.68 -10.19 -19.54
CA ASP A 97 4.56 -8.75 -19.82
C ASP A 97 5.02 -7.93 -18.59
N GLY A 98 6.34 -7.80 -18.47
CA GLY A 98 7.00 -7.06 -17.38
C GLY A 98 7.09 -5.55 -17.59
N GLU A 99 6.71 -5.02 -18.76
CA GLU A 99 6.95 -3.62 -19.12
C GLU A 99 6.27 -2.65 -18.14
N ALA A 100 5.07 -2.98 -17.65
CA ALA A 100 4.34 -2.11 -16.72
C ALA A 100 5.05 -1.98 -15.36
N ALA A 101 5.66 -3.06 -14.86
CA ALA A 101 6.40 -3.05 -13.61
C ALA A 101 7.76 -2.35 -13.76
N GLU A 102 8.44 -2.54 -14.89
CA GLU A 102 9.70 -1.85 -15.20
C GLU A 102 9.51 -0.35 -15.39
N ARG A 103 8.47 0.08 -16.13
CA ARG A 103 8.12 1.51 -16.27
C ARG A 103 7.81 2.13 -14.91
N ARG A 104 7.05 1.44 -14.05
CA ARG A 104 6.74 1.95 -12.72
C ARG A 104 7.96 2.05 -11.82
N TYR A 105 8.88 1.09 -11.91
CA TYR A 105 10.16 1.14 -11.21
C TYR A 105 11.04 2.30 -11.71
N ALA A 106 11.09 2.54 -13.02
CA ALA A 106 11.82 3.65 -13.63
C ALA A 106 11.25 5.02 -13.22
N GLU A 107 9.92 5.17 -13.20
CA GLU A 107 9.24 6.38 -12.72
C GLU A 107 9.56 6.69 -11.25
N LEU A 108 9.57 5.66 -10.38
CA LEU A 108 9.90 5.83 -8.96
C LEU A 108 11.36 6.23 -8.75
N LEU A 109 12.26 5.68 -9.57
CA LEU A 109 13.69 6.03 -9.60
C LEU A 109 13.95 7.46 -10.07
N GLU A 110 13.20 7.94 -11.06
CA GLU A 110 13.30 9.31 -11.57
C GLU A 110 12.74 10.31 -10.54
N ARG A 111 11.63 9.95 -9.89
CA ARG A 111 10.95 10.83 -8.93
C ARG A 111 11.64 10.92 -7.57
N PHE A 112 12.38 9.88 -7.19
CA PHE A 112 13.11 9.81 -5.92
C PHE A 112 14.56 9.34 -6.15
N PRO A 113 15.43 10.19 -6.74
CA PRO A 113 16.80 9.78 -7.05
C PRO A 113 17.63 9.43 -5.80
N GLU A 114 17.28 9.98 -4.64
CA GLU A 114 17.96 9.73 -3.36
C GLU A 114 17.79 8.30 -2.84
N THR A 115 16.81 7.54 -3.35
CA THR A 115 16.63 6.12 -2.98
C THR A 115 17.60 5.19 -3.70
N ARG A 116 18.36 5.66 -4.71
CA ARG A 116 19.52 4.92 -5.26
C ARG A 116 20.62 4.71 -4.23
N VAL A 117 20.73 5.60 -3.24
CA VAL A 117 21.86 5.63 -2.30
C VAL A 117 21.45 5.03 -0.96
N LYS A 118 21.56 3.71 -0.86
CA LYS A 118 22.22 2.96 0.23
C LYS A 118 21.95 1.44 0.10
N PRO A 119 22.80 0.69 -0.62
CA PRO A 119 23.25 -0.61 -0.16
C PRO A 119 24.31 -0.35 0.93
N GLY A 120 23.91 -0.34 2.19
CA GLY A 120 24.81 0.04 3.27
C GLY A 120 24.18 -0.02 4.64
N LEU A 121 23.65 -1.21 4.98
CA LEU A 121 23.60 -1.82 6.31
C LEU A 121 23.13 -3.27 6.13
#